data_AF-A0A933Y6B7-F1
#
_entry.id   AF-A0A933Y6B7-F1
#
_cell.length_a   1.000
_cell.length_b   1.000
_cell.length_c   1.000
_cell.angle_alpha   90.00
_cell.angle_beta   90.00
_cell.angle_gamma   90.00
#
_symmetry.space_group_name_H-M   'P 1'
#
loop_
_entity.id
_entity.type
_entity.pdbx_description
1 polymer ?
#
loop_
_entity_poly.entity_id
_entity_poly.type
_entity_poly.pdbx_seq_one_letter_code
_entity_poly.pdbx_strand_id
1 'polypeptide(L)'
;MKFAIAVLLFMVIGLFVRLHWFPLAQMDILPDHPLYPVTVLRDRLMLRLIFDPARRIEYYLILSDRGVHASKALFEKGNIRLAKETVLKAEHYFTLLVTDYKWAVWRHTPISAELDMEIQRAVVRHRDIFQNMLDSVSPGDAAVFQLVIDFTTRNEQELLSVRQTNP
;
A
#
# COMPACT_ATOMS: atom_id res chain seq x y z
N MET A 1 28.73 0.76 28.32
CA MET A 1 27.61 -0.23 28.32
C MET A 1 26.39 0.22 27.51
N LYS A 2 25.90 1.47 27.64
CA LYS A 2 24.72 1.97 26.90
C LYS A 2 24.88 2.00 25.36
N PHE A 3 26.09 2.23 24.86
CA PHE A 3 26.38 2.30 23.42
C PHE A 3 26.35 0.92 22.73
N ALA A 4 26.86 -0.11 23.40
CA ALA A 4 26.85 -1.48 22.87
C ALA A 4 25.42 -2.04 22.77
N ILE A 5 24.54 -1.70 23.70
CA ILE A 5 23.13 -2.10 23.67
C ILE A 5 22.40 -1.42 22.51
N ALA A 6 22.66 -0.14 22.23
CA ALA A 6 22.06 0.57 21.09
C ALA A 6 22.50 -0.01 19.74
N VAL A 7 23.78 -0.37 19.59
CA VAL A 7 24.30 -1.01 18.38
C VAL A 7 23.74 -2.43 18.22
N LEU A 8 23.61 -3.19 19.31
CA LEU A 8 22.99 -4.52 19.27
C LEU A 8 21.50 -4.43 18.93
N LEU A 9 20.78 -3.43 19.45
CA LEU A 9 19.38 -3.18 19.09
C LEU A 9 19.23 -2.82 17.61
N PHE A 10 20.13 -1.97 17.09
CA PHE A 10 20.15 -1.58 15.67
C PHE A 10 20.57 -2.72 14.75
N MET A 11 21.48 -3.60 15.19
CA MET A 11 21.86 -4.81 14.47
C MET A 11 20.75 -5.85 14.51
N VAL A 12 20.06 -6.06 15.63
CA VAL A 12 18.93 -6.99 15.71
C VAL A 12 17.78 -6.44 14.87
N ILE A 13 17.45 -5.15 14.92
CA ILE A 13 16.45 -4.53 14.05
C ILE A 13 16.90 -4.58 12.58
N GLY A 14 18.16 -4.27 12.28
CA GLY A 14 18.71 -4.28 10.91
C GLY A 14 18.83 -5.67 10.30
N LEU A 15 19.11 -6.70 11.13
CA LEU A 15 19.16 -8.10 10.73
C LEU A 15 17.75 -8.70 10.62
N PHE A 16 16.80 -8.27 11.46
CA PHE A 16 15.37 -8.57 11.34
C PHE A 16 14.75 -7.91 10.09
N VAL A 17 15.26 -6.73 9.72
CA VAL A 17 14.96 -6.02 8.47
C VAL A 17 15.60 -6.69 7.24
N ARG A 18 16.58 -7.59 7.42
CA ARG A 18 17.29 -8.26 6.32
C ARG A 18 16.89 -9.72 6.10
N LEU A 19 16.25 -10.36 7.07
CA LEU A 19 15.83 -11.75 7.00
C LEU A 19 14.31 -11.84 7.22
N HIS A 20 13.56 -12.13 6.15
CA HIS A 20 12.12 -12.51 6.09
C HIS A 20 11.06 -11.40 5.93
N TRP A 21 11.21 -10.46 4.97
CA TRP A 21 10.15 -9.47 4.70
C TRP A 21 8.98 -9.97 3.80
N PHE A 22 9.01 -11.19 3.27
CA PHE A 22 7.82 -11.83 2.69
C PHE A 22 7.73 -13.27 3.21
N PRO A 23 6.63 -13.71 3.85
CA PRO A 23 5.27 -13.16 3.86
C PRO A 23 4.74 -12.86 5.28
N LEU A 24 4.47 -11.59 5.59
CA LEU A 24 3.27 -11.23 6.37
C LEU A 24 2.12 -10.88 5.41
N ALA A 25 2.10 -11.53 4.24
CA ALA A 25 0.86 -11.73 3.52
C ALA A 25 -0.09 -12.44 4.50
N GLN A 26 -1.20 -11.78 4.82
CA GLN A 26 -2.25 -12.20 5.76
C GLN A 26 -1.92 -11.97 7.25
N MET A 27 -1.89 -10.71 7.67
CA MET A 27 -2.49 -10.38 8.96
C MET A 27 -3.84 -9.73 8.69
N ASP A 28 -4.84 -10.59 8.42
CA ASP A 28 -6.22 -10.29 8.02
C ASP A 28 -7.08 -9.74 9.18
N ILE A 29 -6.47 -8.87 10.02
CA ILE A 29 -7.25 -8.14 11.02
C ILE A 29 -7.97 -7.02 10.29
N LEU A 30 -9.24 -7.27 10.00
CA LEU A 30 -10.11 -6.32 9.37
C LEU A 30 -10.33 -5.08 10.26
N PRO A 31 -10.66 -3.93 9.66
CA PRO A 31 -10.93 -2.69 10.39
C PRO A 31 -12.06 -2.76 11.44
N ASP A 32 -12.94 -3.77 11.35
CA ASP A 32 -14.01 -4.04 12.31
C ASP A 32 -13.55 -4.82 13.55
N HIS A 33 -12.30 -5.29 13.59
CA HIS A 33 -11.78 -6.10 14.69
C HIS A 33 -11.13 -5.25 15.80
N PRO A 34 -11.32 -5.59 17.10
CA PRO A 34 -10.78 -4.81 18.24
C PRO A 34 -9.25 -4.61 18.25
N LEU A 35 -8.51 -5.56 17.65
CA LEU A 35 -7.04 -5.49 17.55
C LEU A 35 -6.53 -4.67 16.35
N TYR A 36 -7.40 -4.16 15.48
CA TYR A 36 -7.01 -3.35 14.31
C TYR A 36 -6.13 -2.13 14.65
N PRO A 37 -6.34 -1.41 15.78
CA PRO A 37 -5.46 -0.31 16.16
C PRO A 37 -3.99 -0.71 16.32
N VAL A 38 -3.71 -1.95 16.76
CA VAL A 38 -2.34 -2.47 16.89
C VAL A 38 -1.68 -2.61 15.51
N THR A 39 -2.42 -3.14 14.53
CA THR A 39 -2.00 -3.23 13.13
C THR A 39 -1.63 -1.85 12.58
N VAL A 40 -2.51 -0.87 12.78
CA VAL A 40 -2.29 0.52 12.33
C VAL A 40 -1.06 1.15 13.00
N LEU A 41 -0.85 0.90 14.29
CA LEU A 41 0.33 1.39 15.01
C LEU A 41 1.62 0.78 14.45
N ARG A 42 1.66 -0.54 14.24
CA ARG A 42 2.79 -1.23 13.62
C ARG A 42 3.12 -0.61 12.26
N ASP A 43 2.12 -0.39 11.41
CA ASP A 43 2.35 0.14 10.07
C ASP A 43 2.92 1.57 10.09
N ARG A 44 2.42 2.41 11.00
CA ARG A 44 2.97 3.77 11.21
C ARG A 44 4.41 3.74 11.71
N LEU A 45 4.76 2.80 12.59
CA LEU A 45 6.13 2.64 13.06
C LEU A 45 7.04 2.17 11.93
N MET A 46 6.60 1.20 11.13
CA MET A 46 7.37 0.70 9.99
C MET A 46 7.63 1.80 8.96
N LEU A 47 6.61 2.57 8.55
CA LEU A 47 6.80 3.70 7.63
C LEU A 47 7.79 4.76 8.14
N ARG A 48 7.90 4.94 9.46
CA ARG A 48 8.88 5.86 10.06
C ARG A 48 10.29 5.28 10.13
N LEU A 49 10.42 3.97 10.22
CA LEU A 49 11.71 3.27 10.35
C LEU A 49 12.32 2.90 8.99
N ILE A 50 11.52 2.87 7.92
CA ILE A 50 12.01 2.62 6.56
C ILE A 50 12.61 3.92 5.99
N PHE A 51 13.95 3.99 6.00
CA PHE A 51 14.69 5.10 5.42
C PHE A 51 14.99 4.91 3.92
N ASP A 52 15.09 3.67 3.47
CA ASP A 52 15.38 3.33 2.08
C ASP A 52 14.14 3.59 1.19
N PRO A 53 14.25 4.41 0.13
CA PRO A 53 13.10 4.77 -0.71
C PRO A 53 12.46 3.58 -1.43
N ALA A 54 13.26 2.63 -1.94
CA ALA A 54 12.75 1.47 -2.66
C ALA A 54 11.95 0.54 -1.71
N ARG A 55 12.45 0.34 -0.50
CA ARG A 55 11.71 -0.39 0.55
C ARG A 55 10.46 0.34 1.00
N ARG A 56 10.46 1.67 1.00
CA ARG A 56 9.29 2.46 1.37
C ARG A 56 8.19 2.34 0.33
N ILE A 57 8.55 2.39 -0.96
CA ILE A 57 7.68 2.10 -2.10
C ILE A 57 7.05 0.71 -1.95
N GLU A 58 7.88 -0.32 -1.75
CA GLU A 58 7.43 -1.69 -1.52
C GLU A 58 6.48 -1.80 -0.32
N TYR A 59 6.76 -1.07 0.76
CA TYR A 59 5.88 -1.11 1.92
C TYR A 59 4.54 -0.41 1.71
N TYR A 60 4.51 0.71 0.99
CA TYR A 60 3.25 1.33 0.59
C TYR A 60 2.42 0.41 -0.30
N LEU A 61 3.06 -0.38 -1.16
CA LEU A 61 2.39 -1.37 -2.01
C LEU A 61 1.67 -2.40 -1.15
N ILE A 62 2.37 -2.96 -0.15
CA ILE A 62 1.81 -3.91 0.81
C ILE A 62 0.62 -3.32 1.57
N LEU A 63 0.74 -2.07 2.04
CA LEU A 63 -0.34 -1.40 2.77
C LEU A 63 -1.57 -1.15 1.89
N SER A 64 -1.34 -0.79 0.62
CA SER A 64 -2.38 -0.58 -0.37
C SER A 64 -3.09 -1.89 -0.71
N ASP A 65 -2.36 -2.94 -1.14
CA ASP A 65 -2.92 -4.27 -1.46
C ASP A 65 -3.76 -4.83 -0.31
N ARG A 66 -3.22 -4.77 0.91
CA ARG A 66 -3.94 -5.24 2.10
C ARG A 66 -5.20 -4.41 2.37
N GLY A 67 -5.14 -3.10 2.16
CA GLY A 67 -6.30 -2.22 2.30
C GLY A 67 -7.38 -2.52 1.27
N VAL A 68 -7.02 -2.79 0.01
CA VAL A 68 -7.94 -3.17 -1.05
C VAL A 68 -8.65 -4.48 -0.71
N HIS A 69 -7.90 -5.51 -0.29
CA HIS A 69 -8.48 -6.79 0.13
C HIS A 69 -9.38 -6.65 1.37
N ALA A 70 -8.96 -5.86 2.36
CA ALA A 70 -9.78 -5.60 3.54
C ALA A 70 -11.08 -4.87 3.19
N SER A 71 -11.02 -3.90 2.28
CA SER A 71 -12.20 -3.20 1.79
C SER A 71 -13.17 -4.16 1.07
N LYS A 72 -12.65 -5.01 0.18
CA LYS A 72 -13.45 -6.03 -0.50
C LYS A 72 -14.14 -6.96 0.50
N ALA A 73 -13.41 -7.47 1.50
CA ALA A 73 -13.98 -8.33 2.52
C ALA A 73 -15.05 -7.62 3.39
N LEU A 74 -14.86 -6.34 3.73
CA LEU A 74 -15.88 -5.54 4.42
C LEU A 74 -17.12 -5.31 3.57
N PHE A 75 -16.93 -5.09 2.27
CA PHE A 75 -18.01 -4.91 1.31
C PHE A 75 -18.84 -6.19 1.17
N GLU A 76 -18.18 -7.35 1.01
CA GLU A 76 -18.84 -8.66 0.95
C GLU A 76 -19.61 -9.00 2.24
N LYS A 77 -19.16 -8.48 3.39
CA LYS A 77 -19.87 -8.56 4.68
C LYS A 77 -21.05 -7.58 4.80
N GLY A 78 -21.28 -6.72 3.81
CA GLY A 78 -22.31 -5.68 3.84
C GLY A 78 -21.94 -4.44 4.66
N ASN A 79 -20.71 -4.34 5.19
CA ASN A 79 -20.25 -3.15 5.90
C ASN A 79 -19.73 -2.09 4.91
N ILE A 80 -20.63 -1.59 4.06
CA ILE A 80 -20.32 -0.69 2.95
C ILE A 80 -19.66 0.60 3.44
N ARG A 81 -20.11 1.14 4.57
CA ARG A 81 -19.51 2.35 5.16
C ARG A 81 -18.03 2.14 5.47
N LEU A 82 -17.67 1.06 6.18
CA LEU A 82 -16.28 0.82 6.56
C LEU A 82 -15.44 0.40 5.35
N ALA A 83 -16.04 -0.29 4.36
CA ALA A 83 -15.39 -0.58 3.09
C ALA A 83 -14.98 0.72 2.37
N LYS A 84 -15.88 1.70 2.26
CA LYS A 84 -15.60 3.02 1.66
C LYS A 84 -14.44 3.73 2.35
N GLU A 85 -14.41 3.75 3.69
CA GLU A 85 -13.31 4.35 4.45
C GLU A 85 -11.98 3.60 4.22
N THR A 86 -12.04 2.27 4.14
CA THR A 86 -10.88 1.41 3.97
C THR A 86 -10.27 1.52 2.58
N VAL A 87 -11.10 1.57 1.53
CA VAL A 87 -10.62 1.70 0.15
C VAL A 87 -9.97 3.07 -0.10
N LEU A 88 -10.53 4.15 0.45
CA LEU A 88 -9.93 5.49 0.34
C LEU A 88 -8.53 5.52 0.96
N LYS A 89 -8.36 4.85 2.10
CA LYS A 89 -7.05 4.74 2.76
C LYS A 89 -6.08 3.86 1.96
N ALA A 90 -6.56 2.78 1.36
CA ALA A 90 -5.76 1.91 0.51
C ALA A 90 -5.22 2.65 -0.73
N GLU A 91 -6.09 3.40 -1.40
CA GLU A 91 -5.76 4.21 -2.57
C GLU A 91 -4.80 5.35 -2.19
N HIS A 92 -4.99 5.96 -1.01
CA HIS A 92 -4.05 6.96 -0.50
C HIS A 92 -2.62 6.40 -0.36
N TYR A 93 -2.46 5.17 0.14
CA TYR A 93 -1.13 4.54 0.18
C TYR A 93 -0.58 4.29 -1.22
N PHE A 94 -1.41 3.95 -2.20
CA PHE A 94 -0.98 3.82 -3.59
C PHE A 94 -0.53 5.17 -4.18
N THR A 95 -1.22 6.27 -3.90
CA THR A 95 -0.78 7.62 -4.31
C THR A 95 0.54 8.01 -3.66
N LEU A 96 0.76 7.68 -2.39
CA LEU A 96 2.05 7.90 -1.71
C LEU A 96 3.17 7.06 -2.35
N LEU A 97 2.87 5.81 -2.71
CA LEU A 97 3.78 4.96 -3.49
C LEU A 97 4.17 5.62 -4.81
N VAL A 98 3.20 6.07 -5.61
CA VAL A 98 3.47 6.72 -6.91
C VAL A 98 4.32 7.96 -6.72
N THR A 99 4.05 8.76 -5.69
CA THR A 99 4.84 9.93 -5.35
C THR A 99 6.29 9.55 -5.05
N ASP A 100 6.52 8.57 -4.19
CA ASP A 100 7.87 8.11 -3.86
C ASP A 100 8.57 7.45 -5.04
N TYR A 101 7.85 6.71 -5.88
CA TYR A 101 8.35 6.12 -7.11
C TYR A 101 8.90 7.18 -8.05
N LYS A 102 8.12 8.25 -8.30
CA LYS A 102 8.55 9.42 -9.10
C LYS A 102 9.83 10.03 -8.55
N TRP A 103 9.88 10.22 -7.23
CA TRP A 103 11.06 10.76 -6.57
C TRP A 103 12.28 9.85 -6.65
N ALA A 104 12.10 8.54 -6.55
CA ALA A 104 13.15 7.56 -6.68
C ALA A 104 13.74 7.58 -8.10
N VAL A 105 12.90 7.61 -9.13
CA VAL A 105 13.35 7.73 -10.53
C VAL A 105 14.09 9.04 -10.76
N TRP A 106 13.55 10.18 -10.29
CA TRP A 106 14.21 11.49 -10.41
C TRP A 106 15.58 11.55 -9.72
N ARG A 107 15.77 10.80 -8.62
CA ARG A 107 17.05 10.69 -7.90
C ARG A 107 17.95 9.56 -8.40
N HIS A 108 17.58 8.87 -9.49
CA HIS A 108 18.27 7.67 -9.96
C HIS A 108 18.45 6.59 -8.88
N THR A 109 17.51 6.53 -7.93
CA THR A 109 17.47 5.46 -6.93
C THR A 109 17.01 4.18 -7.62
N PRO A 110 17.78 3.07 -7.51
CA PRO A 110 17.43 1.83 -8.21
C PRO A 110 16.13 1.25 -7.65
N ILE A 111 15.20 0.96 -8.56
CA ILE A 111 14.00 0.18 -8.30
C ILE A 111 14.18 -1.13 -9.05
N SER A 112 14.06 -2.27 -8.37
CA SER A 112 14.17 -3.58 -9.01
C SER A 112 13.07 -3.77 -10.05
N ALA A 113 13.38 -4.43 -11.16
CA ALA A 113 12.40 -4.71 -12.22
C ALA A 113 11.19 -5.50 -11.68
N GLU A 114 11.41 -6.38 -10.71
CA GLU A 114 10.36 -7.16 -10.06
C GLU A 114 9.37 -6.27 -9.31
N LEU A 115 9.86 -5.27 -8.57
CA LEU A 115 9.03 -4.31 -7.84
C LEU A 115 8.26 -3.40 -8.79
N ASP A 116 8.88 -2.89 -9.85
CA ASP A 116 8.15 -2.12 -10.88
C ASP A 116 7.04 -2.97 -11.50
N MET A 117 7.35 -4.19 -11.95
CA MET A 117 6.33 -5.11 -12.49
C MET A 117 5.20 -5.40 -11.50
N GLU A 118 5.49 -5.54 -10.21
CA GLU A 118 4.45 -5.74 -9.21
C GLU A 118 3.55 -4.51 -9.03
N ILE A 119 4.12 -3.30 -9.03
CA ILE A 119 3.35 -2.05 -8.98
C ILE A 119 2.41 -1.94 -10.18
N GLN A 120 2.89 -2.25 -11.39
CA GLN A 120 2.07 -2.23 -12.60
C GLN A 120 0.93 -3.26 -12.54
N ARG A 121 1.20 -4.46 -12.01
CA ARG A 121 0.15 -5.47 -11.84
C ARG A 121 -0.85 -5.06 -10.77
N ALA A 122 -0.39 -4.45 -9.68
CA ALA A 122 -1.25 -4.05 -8.57
C ALA A 122 -2.26 -2.97 -8.99
N VAL A 123 -1.84 -1.93 -9.72
CA VAL A 123 -2.75 -0.85 -10.14
C VAL A 123 -3.90 -1.37 -11.01
N VAL A 124 -3.60 -2.31 -11.91
CA VAL A 124 -4.63 -2.97 -12.75
C VAL A 124 -5.56 -3.81 -11.89
N ARG A 125 -5.01 -4.67 -11.00
CA ARG A 125 -5.84 -5.49 -10.10
C ARG A 125 -6.71 -4.65 -9.16
N HIS A 126 -6.20 -3.53 -8.66
CA HIS A 126 -6.96 -2.62 -7.79
C HIS A 126 -8.14 -2.03 -8.53
N ARG A 127 -7.92 -1.52 -9.75
CA ARG A 127 -8.99 -1.00 -10.60
C ARG A 127 -10.08 -2.05 -10.85
N ASP A 128 -9.69 -3.28 -11.18
CA ASP A 128 -10.66 -4.36 -11.41
C ASP A 128 -11.49 -4.65 -10.15
N ILE A 129 -10.86 -4.69 -8.97
CA ILE A 129 -11.57 -4.87 -7.71
C ILE A 129 -12.54 -3.71 -7.45
N PHE A 130 -12.11 -2.46 -7.67
CA PHE A 130 -12.95 -1.29 -7.45
C PHE A 130 -14.12 -1.22 -8.44
N GLN A 131 -13.89 -1.62 -9.70
CA GLN A 131 -14.96 -1.71 -10.69
C GLN A 131 -16.01 -2.75 -10.28
N ASN A 132 -15.59 -3.94 -9.86
CA ASN A 132 -16.51 -4.97 -9.37
C ASN A 132 -17.34 -4.48 -8.16
N MET A 133 -16.72 -3.73 -7.24
CA MET A 133 -17.42 -3.13 -6.10
C MET A 133 -18.41 -2.05 -6.55
N LEU A 134 -18.02 -1.18 -7.49
CA LEU A 134 -18.88 -0.15 -8.06
C LEU A 134 -20.11 -0.74 -8.76
N ASP A 135 -19.92 -1.81 -9.53
CA ASP A 135 -20.99 -2.47 -10.28
C ASP A 135 -22.00 -3.16 -9.34
N SER A 136 -21.57 -3.51 -8.13
CA SER A 136 -22.36 -4.26 -7.14
C SER A 136 -22.99 -3.39 -6.04
N VAL A 137 -22.62 -2.11 -5.95
CA VAL A 137 -23.04 -1.24 -4.86
C VAL A 137 -24.33 -0.47 -5.19
N SER A 138 -25.07 -0.06 -4.17
CA SER A 138 -26.24 0.80 -4.35
C SER A 138 -25.86 2.16 -4.96
N PRO A 139 -26.74 2.81 -5.75
CA PRO A 139 -26.45 4.11 -6.35
C PRO A 139 -26.04 5.20 -5.35
N GLY A 140 -26.54 5.13 -4.10
CA GLY A 140 -26.19 6.09 -3.05
C GLY A 140 -24.75 5.99 -2.53
N ASP A 141 -24.09 4.85 -2.77
CA ASP A 141 -22.73 4.58 -2.30
C ASP A 141 -21.69 4.57 -3.44
N ALA A 142 -22.14 4.57 -4.69
CA ALA A 142 -21.32 4.48 -5.90
C ALA A 142 -20.25 5.59 -6.00
N ALA A 143 -20.56 6.80 -5.54
CA ALA A 143 -19.69 7.96 -5.68
C ALA A 143 -18.27 7.75 -5.11
N VAL A 144 -18.13 7.03 -4.00
CA VAL A 144 -16.80 6.78 -3.40
C VAL A 144 -16.00 5.78 -4.23
N PHE A 145 -16.62 4.73 -4.75
CA PHE A 145 -15.92 3.75 -5.57
C PHE A 145 -15.52 4.34 -6.93
N GLN A 146 -16.38 5.17 -7.53
CA GLN A 146 -16.02 5.93 -8.72
C GLN A 146 -14.83 6.86 -8.45
N LEU A 147 -14.86 7.60 -7.35
CA LEU A 147 -13.76 8.49 -6.96
C LEU A 147 -12.43 7.74 -6.83
N VAL A 148 -12.45 6.55 -6.21
CA VAL A 148 -11.26 5.72 -6.10
C VAL A 148 -10.76 5.28 -7.47
N ILE A 149 -11.62 4.81 -8.37
CA ILE A 149 -11.23 4.44 -9.74
C ILE A 149 -10.57 5.62 -10.47
N ASP A 150 -11.07 6.84 -10.27
CA ASP A 150 -10.49 8.04 -10.86
C ASP A 150 -9.10 8.35 -10.28
N PHE A 151 -8.87 8.10 -8.99
CA PHE A 151 -7.54 8.18 -8.39
C PHE A 151 -6.60 7.10 -8.91
N THR A 152 -7.05 5.84 -9.00
CA THR A 152 -6.26 4.71 -9.49
C THR A 152 -5.84 4.92 -10.94
N THR A 153 -6.75 5.47 -11.76
CA THR A 153 -6.48 5.82 -13.17
C THR A 153 -5.43 6.92 -13.29
N ARG A 154 -5.51 7.98 -12.47
CA ARG A 154 -4.47 9.01 -12.43
C ARG A 154 -3.13 8.46 -11.96
N ASN A 155 -3.12 7.62 -10.92
CA ASN A 155 -1.92 6.97 -10.42
C ASN A 155 -1.23 6.10 -11.49
N GLU A 156 -2.00 5.34 -12.28
CA GLU A 156 -1.45 4.57 -13.41
C GLU A 156 -0.85 5.48 -14.49
N GLN A 157 -1.55 6.55 -14.88
CA GLN A 157 -1.05 7.51 -15.87
C GLN A 157 0.27 8.14 -15.43
N GLU A 158 0.38 8.50 -14.15
CA GLU A 158 1.61 9.03 -13.56
C GLU A 158 2.76 8.01 -13.65
N LEU A 159 2.52 6.74 -13.31
CA LEU A 159 3.53 5.68 -13.44
C LEU A 159 4.00 5.48 -14.89
N LEU A 160 3.08 5.51 -15.85
CA LEU A 160 3.40 5.39 -17.28
C LEU A 160 4.23 6.59 -17.77
N SER A 161 3.93 7.81 -17.31
CA SER A 161 4.65 9.02 -17.72
C SER A 161 6.12 9.00 -17.31
N VAL A 162 6.43 8.40 -16.16
CA VAL A 162 7.80 8.28 -15.63
C VAL A 162 8.64 7.35 -16.49
N ARG A 163 8.06 6.25 -16.99
CA ARG A 163 8.74 5.29 -17.87
C ARG A 163 9.04 5.87 -19.24
N GLN A 164 8.10 6.62 -19.82
CA GLN A 164 8.30 7.22 -21.14
C GLN A 164 9.40 8.29 -21.13
N THR A 165 9.61 8.96 -19.99
CA THR A 165 10.62 10.00 -19.83
C THR A 165 11.99 9.47 -19.38
N ASN A 166 12.06 8.22 -18.91
CA ASN A 166 13.30 7.57 -18.47
C ASN A 166 13.32 6.09 -18.93
N PRO A 167 13.55 5.83 -20.24
CA PRO A 167 13.54 4.48 -20.81
C PRO A 167 14.73 3.60 -20.37
#